data_AF-A0A352NUJ5-F1
#
_entry.id   AF-A0A352NUJ5-F1
#
_cell.length_a   1.000
_cell.length_b   1.000
_cell.length_c   1.000
_cell.angle_alpha   90.00
_cell.angle_beta   90.00
_cell.angle_gamma   90.00
#
_symmetry.space_group_name_H-M   'P 1'
#
loop_
_entity.id
_entity.type
_entity.pdbx_description
1 polymer ?
#
loop_
_entity_poly.entity_id
_entity_poly.type
_entity_poly.pdbx_seq_one_letter_code
_entity_poly.pdbx_strand_id
1 'polypeptide(L)'
;GGKIIIRTPKNCTFAAEKNVIAGNTILYGATSGKAFINGGVGERFAVRNSGAEAVVEGVGDHCCEYMTGGTVVIIGRTGKNFAAGMSGGVAYVLDEDDSFYDRCNLQMVEVENISDKRDMDVVYRLVREHYKYTDSLKAENILDEWDAYKNKFKKIIPGAYKSILQQTEAEAVAASGNEEGSALWER
;
A
#
# COMPACT_ATOMS: atom_id res chain seq x y z
N GLY A 1 5.30 -8.89 -13.91
CA GLY A 1 4.45 -7.94 -14.67
C GLY A 1 5.26 -6.76 -15.17
N GLY A 2 4.63 -5.87 -15.94
CA GLY A 2 5.23 -4.64 -16.44
C GLY A 2 5.25 -3.51 -15.39
N LYS A 3 5.71 -2.33 -15.80
CA LYS A 3 5.71 -1.11 -14.98
C LYS A 3 5.03 0.03 -15.74
N ILE A 4 4.06 0.66 -15.11
CA ILE A 4 3.34 1.83 -15.63
C ILE A 4 3.72 3.05 -14.79
N ILE A 5 4.02 4.16 -15.45
CA ILE A 5 4.41 5.41 -14.83
C ILE A 5 3.57 6.52 -15.45
N ILE A 6 2.81 7.23 -14.62
CA ILE A 6 2.01 8.40 -15.02
C ILE A 6 2.54 9.59 -14.24
N ARG A 7 2.97 10.64 -14.95
CA ARG A 7 3.59 11.82 -14.37
C ARG A 7 2.88 13.09 -14.80
N THR A 8 2.74 14.05 -13.89
CA THR A 8 2.34 15.40 -14.25
C THR A 8 3.44 16.06 -15.08
N PRO A 9 3.12 16.79 -16.17
CA PRO A 9 4.12 17.52 -16.94
C PRO A 9 4.90 18.53 -16.09
N LYS A 10 6.21 18.68 -16.33
CA LYS A 10 7.11 19.55 -15.54
C LYS A 10 6.74 21.04 -15.55
N ASN A 11 5.97 21.47 -16.54
CA ASN A 11 5.54 22.86 -16.73
C ASN A 11 4.14 23.16 -16.16
N CYS A 12 3.50 22.19 -15.49
CA CYS A 12 2.24 22.44 -14.81
C CYS A 12 2.46 23.32 -13.57
N THR A 13 1.58 24.31 -13.39
CA THR A 13 1.63 25.24 -12.25
C THR A 13 0.72 24.82 -11.09
N PHE A 14 -0.05 23.75 -11.27
CA PHE A 14 -0.94 23.19 -10.25
C PHE A 14 -0.27 22.04 -9.51
N ALA A 15 -0.65 21.86 -8.24
CA ALA A 15 -0.15 20.78 -7.40
C ALA A 15 -0.75 19.43 -7.84
N ALA A 16 0.11 18.46 -8.22
CA ALA A 16 -0.31 17.18 -8.79
C ALA A 16 -1.27 16.40 -7.88
N GLU A 17 -0.99 16.39 -6.57
CA GLU A 17 -1.74 15.68 -5.55
C GLU A 17 -3.17 16.23 -5.33
N LYS A 18 -3.47 17.41 -5.88
CA LYS A 18 -4.80 18.04 -5.84
C LYS A 18 -5.58 17.88 -7.14
N ASN A 19 -5.02 17.23 -8.15
CA ASN A 19 -5.60 17.13 -9.49
C ASN A 19 -5.72 15.68 -9.95
N VAL A 20 -6.78 15.37 -10.68
CA VAL A 20 -7.00 14.03 -11.24
C VAL A 20 -6.23 13.88 -12.55
N ILE A 21 -5.36 12.88 -12.65
CA ILE A 21 -4.52 12.61 -13.82
C ILE A 21 -4.93 11.36 -14.61
N ALA A 22 -5.64 10.42 -13.97
CA ALA A 22 -6.13 9.21 -14.62
C ALA A 22 -7.52 8.81 -14.12
N GLY A 23 -8.22 7.99 -14.91
CA GLY A 23 -9.62 7.64 -14.70
C GLY A 23 -9.86 6.55 -13.66
N ASN A 24 -10.93 5.79 -13.86
CA ASN A 24 -11.41 4.75 -12.95
C ASN A 24 -10.81 3.37 -13.26
N THR A 25 -10.97 2.41 -12.35
CA THR A 25 -10.77 0.97 -12.61
C THR A 25 -9.33 0.62 -13.03
N ILE A 26 -8.37 1.42 -12.61
CA ILE A 26 -6.94 1.18 -12.86
C ILE A 26 -6.48 -0.05 -12.08
N LEU A 27 -5.63 -0.89 -12.68
CA LEU A 27 -5.16 -2.18 -12.14
C LEU A 27 -6.25 -3.23 -11.92
N TYR A 28 -7.36 -3.16 -12.67
CA TYR A 28 -8.40 -4.16 -12.57
C TYR A 28 -7.87 -5.58 -12.82
N GLY A 29 -7.94 -6.45 -11.80
CA GLY A 29 -7.54 -7.84 -11.92
C GLY A 29 -6.04 -8.05 -12.11
N ALA A 30 -5.22 -7.04 -11.82
CA ALA A 30 -3.77 -7.13 -12.03
C ALA A 30 -3.16 -8.24 -11.17
N THR A 31 -2.33 -9.10 -11.77
CA THR A 31 -1.73 -10.26 -11.09
C THR A 31 -0.26 -10.07 -10.74
N SER A 32 0.41 -9.10 -11.38
CA SER A 32 1.78 -8.70 -11.07
C SER A 32 2.13 -7.37 -11.76
N GLY A 33 3.25 -6.77 -11.38
CA GLY A 33 3.74 -5.53 -11.98
C GLY A 33 3.64 -4.35 -11.03
N LYS A 34 3.95 -3.14 -11.53
CA LYS A 34 3.98 -1.91 -10.74
C LYS A 34 3.27 -0.75 -11.42
N ALA A 35 2.64 0.12 -10.65
CA ALA A 35 2.10 1.39 -11.12
C ALA A 35 2.51 2.56 -10.20
N PHE A 36 3.03 3.63 -10.78
CA PHE A 36 3.40 4.86 -10.07
C PHE A 36 2.69 6.05 -10.71
N ILE A 37 1.80 6.71 -9.97
CA ILE A 37 0.89 7.73 -10.52
C ILE A 37 1.02 9.02 -9.72
N ASN A 38 1.65 10.03 -10.32
CA ASN A 38 1.82 11.36 -9.72
C ASN A 38 0.57 12.21 -10.00
N GLY A 39 -0.42 12.02 -9.15
CA GLY A 39 -1.69 12.73 -9.15
C GLY A 39 -2.82 11.86 -8.58
N GLY A 40 -4.00 12.45 -8.46
CA GLY A 40 -5.22 11.74 -8.09
C GLY A 40 -5.74 10.87 -9.22
N VAL A 41 -6.45 9.81 -8.87
CA VAL A 41 -7.19 8.96 -9.82
C VAL A 41 -8.65 8.87 -9.42
N GLY A 42 -9.47 8.38 -10.34
CA GLY A 42 -10.89 8.19 -10.10
C GLY A 42 -11.22 7.01 -9.18
N GLU A 43 -12.42 6.48 -9.33
CA GLU A 43 -12.97 5.42 -8.48
C GLU A 43 -12.39 4.03 -8.82
N ARG A 44 -12.56 3.09 -7.88
CA ARG A 44 -12.21 1.67 -8.06
C ARG A 44 -10.76 1.43 -8.45
N PHE A 45 -9.86 2.26 -7.93
CA PHE A 45 -8.44 2.03 -8.06
C PHE A 45 -8.06 0.69 -7.42
N ALA A 46 -7.27 -0.13 -8.13
CA ALA A 46 -6.83 -1.45 -7.69
C ALA A 46 -7.98 -2.43 -7.37
N VAL A 47 -9.14 -2.27 -8.01
CA VAL A 47 -10.26 -3.22 -7.88
C VAL A 47 -9.82 -4.61 -8.33
N ARG A 48 -10.08 -5.64 -7.52
CA ARG A 48 -9.65 -7.03 -7.78
C ARG A 48 -8.14 -7.20 -8.02
N ASN A 49 -7.30 -6.27 -7.56
CA ASN A 49 -5.85 -6.46 -7.60
C ASN A 49 -5.47 -7.75 -6.86
N SER A 50 -4.66 -8.58 -7.49
CA SER A 50 -4.26 -9.91 -7.01
C SER A 50 -2.74 -10.06 -6.90
N GLY A 51 -1.96 -9.01 -7.17
CA GLY A 51 -0.50 -9.10 -7.07
C GLY A 51 0.33 -7.92 -7.60
N ALA A 52 -0.29 -6.84 -8.06
CA ALA A 52 0.45 -5.64 -8.46
C ALA A 52 0.82 -4.76 -7.25
N GLU A 53 1.97 -4.09 -7.34
CA GLU A 53 2.35 -3.01 -6.43
C GLU A 53 1.93 -1.66 -7.02
N ALA A 54 1.47 -0.72 -6.20
CA ALA A 54 1.12 0.61 -6.70
C ALA A 54 1.38 1.73 -5.70
N VAL A 55 1.71 2.91 -6.22
CA VAL A 55 1.72 4.18 -5.47
C VAL A 55 0.93 5.24 -6.24
N VAL A 56 0.06 5.95 -5.53
CA VAL A 56 -0.78 7.02 -6.10
C VAL A 56 -1.01 8.13 -5.07
N GLU A 57 -1.19 9.37 -5.55
CA GLU A 57 -1.29 10.57 -4.70
C GLU A 57 -2.72 10.96 -4.32
N GLY A 58 -3.71 10.17 -4.74
CA GLY A 58 -5.08 10.29 -4.31
C GLY A 58 -5.99 9.34 -5.07
N VAL A 59 -7.07 8.90 -4.45
CA VAL A 59 -8.02 7.95 -5.04
C VAL A 59 -9.45 8.38 -4.76
N GLY A 60 -10.36 8.07 -5.68
CA GLY A 60 -11.79 8.17 -5.46
C GLY A 60 -12.34 7.03 -4.59
N ASP A 61 -13.66 6.84 -4.64
CA ASP A 61 -14.37 5.83 -3.85
C ASP A 61 -14.02 4.40 -4.30
N HIS A 62 -14.24 3.42 -3.42
CA HIS A 62 -14.07 1.99 -3.68
C HIS A 62 -12.63 1.55 -4.03
N CYS A 63 -11.62 2.31 -3.59
CA CYS A 63 -10.23 1.88 -3.74
C CYS A 63 -9.98 0.53 -3.04
N CYS A 64 -9.21 -0.35 -3.69
CA CYS A 64 -8.90 -1.72 -3.25
C CYS A 64 -10.12 -2.64 -3.07
N GLU A 65 -11.26 -2.30 -3.68
CA GLU A 65 -12.45 -3.14 -3.64
C GLU A 65 -12.17 -4.53 -4.23
N TYR A 66 -12.55 -5.60 -3.50
CA TYR A 66 -12.29 -6.99 -3.86
C TYR A 66 -10.81 -7.36 -4.11
N MET A 67 -9.85 -6.58 -3.60
CA MET A 67 -8.43 -6.89 -3.69
C MET A 67 -8.12 -8.19 -2.92
N THR A 68 -7.37 -9.10 -3.56
CA THR A 68 -7.00 -10.43 -3.06
C THR A 68 -5.49 -10.62 -2.90
N GLY A 69 -4.69 -9.66 -3.37
CA GLY A 69 -3.23 -9.71 -3.30
C GLY A 69 -2.57 -8.44 -3.83
N GLY A 70 -1.26 -8.33 -3.62
CA GLY A 70 -0.46 -7.16 -3.99
C GLY A 70 -0.35 -6.11 -2.87
N THR A 71 0.25 -4.97 -3.21
CA THR A 71 0.55 -3.90 -2.24
C THR A 71 0.22 -2.54 -2.81
N VAL A 72 -0.65 -1.76 -2.15
CA VAL A 72 -1.06 -0.44 -2.63
C VAL A 72 -0.72 0.63 -1.59
N VAL A 73 0.00 1.69 -1.99
CA VAL A 73 0.32 2.83 -1.12
C VAL A 73 -0.38 4.08 -1.66
N ILE A 74 -1.17 4.73 -0.81
CA ILE A 74 -1.83 6.00 -1.11
C ILE A 74 -1.14 7.09 -0.29
N ILE A 75 -0.55 8.08 -0.96
CA ILE A 75 0.15 9.20 -0.30
C ILE A 75 -0.63 10.52 -0.35
N GLY A 76 -1.96 10.43 -0.44
CA GLY A 76 -2.88 11.56 -0.39
C GLY A 76 -4.32 11.12 -0.13
N ARG A 77 -5.29 11.93 -0.56
CA ARG A 77 -6.71 11.75 -0.18
C ARG A 77 -7.31 10.45 -0.67
N THR A 78 -8.21 9.87 0.12
CA THR A 78 -9.00 8.70 -0.25
C THR A 78 -10.49 9.02 -0.32
N GLY A 79 -11.21 8.31 -1.20
CA GLY A 79 -12.67 8.27 -1.21
C GLY A 79 -13.26 7.29 -0.21
N LYS A 80 -14.58 7.17 -0.22
CA LYS A 80 -15.38 6.33 0.68
C LYS A 80 -15.33 4.85 0.30
N ASN A 81 -15.79 4.01 1.23
CA ASN A 81 -15.94 2.57 1.06
C ASN A 81 -14.63 1.88 0.62
N PHE A 82 -13.51 2.39 1.11
CA PHE A 82 -12.18 1.83 0.85
C PHE A 82 -12.10 0.38 1.35
N ALA A 83 -11.46 -0.51 0.58
CA ALA A 83 -11.23 -1.92 0.91
C ALA A 83 -12.50 -2.79 1.08
N ALA A 84 -13.64 -2.37 0.52
CA ALA A 84 -14.85 -3.20 0.52
C ALA A 84 -14.59 -4.56 -0.14
N GLY A 85 -14.88 -5.66 0.58
CA GLY A 85 -14.66 -7.01 0.08
C GLY A 85 -13.19 -7.39 -0.14
N MET A 86 -12.23 -6.59 0.35
CA MET A 86 -10.81 -6.92 0.29
C MET A 86 -10.52 -8.15 1.17
N SER A 87 -9.97 -9.19 0.57
CA SER A 87 -9.74 -10.50 1.22
C SER A 87 -8.29 -10.93 1.22
N GLY A 88 -7.40 -10.22 0.51
CA GLY A 88 -5.95 -10.43 0.61
C GLY A 88 -5.13 -9.23 0.13
N GLY A 89 -3.81 -9.31 0.33
CA GLY A 89 -2.88 -8.20 0.09
C GLY A 89 -2.86 -7.19 1.22
N VAL A 90 -2.09 -6.11 1.04
CA VAL A 90 -1.92 -5.05 2.04
C VAL A 90 -2.03 -3.68 1.38
N ALA A 91 -2.78 -2.77 1.96
CA ALA A 91 -2.78 -1.36 1.55
C ALA A 91 -2.23 -0.48 2.67
N TYR A 92 -1.61 0.63 2.28
CA TYR A 92 -1.09 1.65 3.16
C TYR A 92 -1.64 3.00 2.76
N VAL A 93 -2.10 3.79 3.72
CA VAL A 93 -2.66 5.12 3.47
C VAL A 93 -1.96 6.12 4.37
N LEU A 94 -1.45 7.20 3.78
CA LEU A 94 -0.99 8.36 4.52
C LEU A 94 -2.21 9.15 5.02
N ASP A 95 -2.51 9.07 6.32
CA ASP A 95 -3.67 9.69 6.95
C ASP A 95 -3.24 10.96 7.69
N GLU A 96 -3.14 12.08 6.98
CA GLU A 96 -2.63 13.35 7.54
C GLU A 96 -3.62 14.06 8.47
N ASP A 97 -4.91 13.71 8.40
CA ASP A 97 -6.00 14.35 9.14
C ASP A 97 -6.77 13.39 10.08
N ASP A 98 -6.24 12.18 10.30
CA ASP A 98 -6.83 11.12 11.13
C ASP A 98 -8.28 10.77 10.78
N SER A 99 -8.69 11.01 9.52
CA SER A 99 -10.08 10.82 9.06
C SER A 99 -10.26 9.61 8.14
N PHE A 100 -9.18 8.87 7.84
CA PHE A 100 -9.26 7.72 6.94
C PHE A 100 -10.22 6.64 7.45
N TYR A 101 -10.29 6.42 8.76
CA TYR A 101 -11.11 5.37 9.37
C TYR A 101 -12.58 5.48 8.95
N ASP A 102 -13.14 6.70 8.89
CA ASP A 102 -14.53 6.95 8.50
C ASP A 102 -14.81 6.65 7.02
N ARG A 103 -13.77 6.55 6.20
CA ARG A 103 -13.86 6.24 4.77
C ARG A 103 -13.63 4.76 4.47
N CYS A 104 -13.20 3.96 5.45
CA CYS A 104 -12.86 2.56 5.26
C CYS A 104 -14.03 1.63 5.57
N ASN A 105 -14.21 0.60 4.73
CA ASN A 105 -15.17 -0.47 4.99
C ASN A 105 -14.50 -1.54 5.84
N LEU A 106 -14.88 -1.61 7.12
CA LEU A 106 -14.24 -2.46 8.13
C LEU A 106 -14.86 -3.85 8.25
N GLN A 107 -15.72 -4.26 7.30
CA GLN A 107 -16.40 -5.56 7.39
C GLN A 107 -15.43 -6.74 7.37
N MET A 108 -14.32 -6.62 6.63
CA MET A 108 -13.33 -7.70 6.43
C MET A 108 -11.90 -7.30 6.77
N VAL A 109 -11.62 -6.01 6.94
CA VAL A 109 -10.28 -5.47 7.13
C VAL A 109 -10.13 -4.80 8.49
N GLU A 110 -8.90 -4.81 8.97
CA GLU A 110 -8.44 -4.04 10.11
C GLU A 110 -7.64 -2.84 9.61
N VAL A 111 -7.80 -1.70 10.28
CA VAL A 111 -6.96 -0.51 10.09
C VAL A 111 -6.07 -0.37 11.31
N GLU A 112 -4.75 -0.48 11.12
CA GLU A 112 -3.77 -0.46 12.20
C GLU A 112 -2.67 0.58 11.94
N ASN A 113 -2.05 1.09 13.02
CA ASN A 113 -0.80 1.83 12.88
C ASN A 113 0.31 0.85 12.49
N ILE A 114 1.27 1.29 11.67
CA ILE A 114 2.41 0.45 11.29
C ILE A 114 3.38 0.34 12.47
N SER A 115 3.46 -0.85 13.07
CA SER A 115 4.42 -1.18 14.12
C SER A 115 5.58 -2.07 13.64
N ASP A 116 5.37 -2.86 12.59
CA ASP A 116 6.40 -3.73 12.01
C ASP A 116 7.34 -2.92 11.11
N LYS A 117 8.65 -3.08 11.34
CA LYS A 117 9.69 -2.49 10.50
C LYS A 117 9.60 -2.95 9.04
N ARG A 118 9.21 -4.21 8.79
CA ARG A 118 9.09 -4.77 7.43
C ARG A 118 8.05 -4.02 6.60
N ASP A 119 6.89 -3.74 7.19
CA ASP A 119 5.84 -2.96 6.55
C ASP A 119 6.31 -1.52 6.30
N MET A 120 7.01 -0.92 7.27
CA MET A 120 7.57 0.43 7.13
C MET A 120 8.63 0.51 6.01
N ASP A 121 9.50 -0.50 5.89
CA ASP A 121 10.51 -0.62 4.84
C ASP A 121 9.85 -0.78 3.46
N VAL A 122 8.71 -1.49 3.37
CA VAL A 122 7.91 -1.61 2.14
C VAL A 122 7.35 -0.25 1.71
N VAL A 123 6.74 0.50 2.63
CA VAL A 123 6.23 1.85 2.33
C VAL A 123 7.36 2.75 1.86
N TYR A 124 8.47 2.82 2.61
CA TYR A 124 9.62 3.65 2.26
C TYR A 124 10.17 3.30 0.86
N ARG A 125 10.35 2.00 0.57
CA ARG A 125 10.80 1.52 -0.74
C ARG A 125 9.85 1.98 -1.86
N LEU A 126 8.54 1.80 -1.68
CA LEU A 126 7.56 2.12 -2.70
C LEU A 126 7.45 3.63 -2.93
N VAL A 127 7.46 4.45 -1.88
CA VAL A 127 7.47 5.92 -2.00
C VAL A 127 8.76 6.41 -2.68
N ARG A 128 9.92 5.81 -2.34
CA ARG A 128 11.20 6.10 -3.01
C ARG A 128 11.19 5.72 -4.49
N GLU A 129 10.63 4.56 -4.84
CA GLU A 129 10.44 4.17 -6.24
C GLU A 129 9.50 5.15 -6.95
N HIS A 130 8.41 5.57 -6.30
CA HIS A 130 7.47 6.55 -6.81
C HIS A 130 8.15 7.88 -7.14
N TYR A 131 8.91 8.45 -6.20
CA TYR A 131 9.71 9.66 -6.44
C TYR A 131 10.66 9.47 -7.64
N LYS A 132 11.46 8.39 -7.62
CA LYS A 132 12.42 8.08 -8.68
C LYS A 132 11.80 8.04 -10.09
N TYR A 133 10.57 7.53 -10.22
CA TYR A 133 9.94 7.36 -11.52
C TYR A 133 9.07 8.54 -11.94
N THR A 134 8.58 9.34 -10.99
CA THR A 134 7.57 10.37 -11.27
C THR A 134 8.04 11.80 -11.02
N ASP A 135 9.21 12.01 -10.39
CA ASP A 135 9.67 13.32 -9.91
C ASP A 135 8.62 13.98 -8.97
N SER A 136 7.89 13.17 -8.19
CA SER A 136 6.80 13.65 -7.31
C SER A 136 7.31 14.47 -6.14
N LEU A 137 6.93 15.75 -6.08
CA LEU A 137 7.22 16.63 -4.95
C LEU A 137 6.60 16.13 -3.63
N LYS A 138 5.40 15.53 -3.68
CA LYS A 138 4.78 14.95 -2.47
C LYS A 138 5.60 13.78 -1.93
N ALA A 139 6.09 12.92 -2.83
CA ALA A 139 6.94 11.80 -2.44
C ALA A 139 8.30 12.27 -1.93
N GLU A 140 8.90 13.28 -2.56
CA GLU A 140 10.13 13.94 -2.09
C GLU A 140 9.98 14.45 -0.66
N ASN A 141 8.95 15.27 -0.40
CA ASN A 141 8.67 15.82 0.93
C ASN A 141 8.47 14.71 1.98
N ILE A 142 7.76 13.63 1.63
CA ILE A 142 7.57 12.49 2.54
C ILE A 142 8.91 11.83 2.87
N LEU A 143 9.81 11.69 1.90
CA LEU A 143 11.11 11.04 2.10
C LEU A 143 12.08 11.93 2.89
N ASP A 144 12.06 13.24 2.63
CA ASP A 144 12.90 14.22 3.31
C ASP A 144 12.48 14.40 4.77
N GLU A 145 11.18 14.40 5.05
CA GLU A 145 10.60 14.52 6.40
C GLU A 145 10.08 13.18 6.95
N TRP A 146 10.73 12.08 6.60
CA TRP A 146 10.21 10.72 6.86
C TRP A 146 9.80 10.49 8.32
N ASP A 147 10.57 10.96 9.29
CA ASP A 147 10.24 10.80 10.71
C ASP A 147 8.93 11.49 11.13
N ALA A 148 8.54 12.57 10.45
CA ALA A 148 7.29 13.28 10.67
C ALA A 148 6.09 12.58 9.99
N TYR A 149 6.35 11.82 8.92
CA TYR A 149 5.32 11.16 8.10
C TYR A 149 5.07 9.70 8.47
N LYS A 150 6.11 8.95 8.85
CA LYS A 150 6.05 7.48 9.00
C LYS A 150 4.94 7.01 9.95
N ASN A 151 4.67 7.74 11.03
CA ASN A 151 3.66 7.39 12.03
C ASN A 151 2.22 7.76 11.59
N LYS A 152 2.06 8.52 10.50
CA LYS A 152 0.76 8.88 9.91
C LYS A 152 0.27 7.84 8.91
N PHE A 153 1.13 6.88 8.53
CA PHE A 153 0.68 5.78 7.68
C PHE A 153 -0.15 4.78 8.48
N LYS A 154 -1.32 4.45 7.93
CA LYS A 154 -2.19 3.37 8.39
C LYS A 154 -2.01 2.17 7.46
N LYS A 155 -1.98 0.98 8.04
CA LYS A 155 -2.02 -0.30 7.33
C LYS A 155 -3.44 -0.83 7.32
N ILE A 156 -3.86 -1.30 6.15
CA ILE A 156 -5.17 -1.90 5.91
C ILE A 156 -4.91 -3.33 5.47
N ILE A 157 -5.39 -4.28 6.26
CA ILE A 157 -5.16 -5.70 6.03
C ILE A 157 -6.41 -6.52 6.39
N PRO A 158 -6.81 -7.50 5.56
CA PRO A 158 -7.91 -8.40 5.89
C PRO A 158 -7.59 -9.26 7.10
N GLY A 159 -8.51 -9.37 8.07
CA GLY A 159 -8.25 -10.09 9.33
C GLY A 159 -7.91 -11.57 9.13
N ALA A 160 -8.61 -12.24 8.21
CA ALA A 160 -8.31 -13.62 7.84
C ALA A 160 -6.92 -13.77 7.19
N TYR A 161 -6.54 -12.83 6.33
CA TYR A 161 -5.23 -12.81 5.69
C TYR A 161 -4.10 -12.57 6.70
N LYS A 162 -4.29 -11.61 7.61
CA LYS A 162 -3.38 -11.33 8.73
C LYS A 162 -3.14 -12.56 9.61
N SER A 163 -4.21 -13.28 9.95
CA SER A 163 -4.13 -14.50 10.77
C SER A 163 -3.27 -15.57 10.10
N ILE A 164 -3.43 -15.77 8.79
CA ILE A 164 -2.63 -16.72 8.02
C ILE A 164 -1.15 -16.31 8.02
N LEU A 165 -0.84 -15.04 7.77
CA LEU A 165 0.55 -14.56 7.79
C LEU A 165 1.22 -14.80 9.14
N GLN A 166 0.52 -14.51 10.24
CA GLN A 166 1.04 -14.72 11.59
C GLN A 166 1.30 -16.20 11.90
N GLN A 167 0.41 -17.10 11.45
CA GLN A 167 0.59 -18.54 11.59
C GLN A 167 1.81 -19.02 10.81
N THR A 168 1.94 -18.61 9.54
CA THR A 168 3.08 -18.97 8.70
C THR A 168 4.41 -18.46 9.27
N GLU A 169 4.42 -17.25 9.84
CA GLU A 169 5.61 -16.71 10.53
C GLU A 169 5.97 -17.51 11.78
N ALA A 170 4.99 -17.87 12.61
CA ALA A 170 5.21 -18.68 13.80
C ALA A 170 5.75 -20.08 13.45
N GLU A 171 5.19 -20.70 12.40
CA GLU A 171 5.66 -22.00 11.89
C GLU A 171 7.09 -21.93 11.35
N ALA A 172 7.43 -20.87 10.60
CA ALA A 172 8.79 -20.67 10.08
C ALA A 172 9.82 -20.49 11.21
N VAL A 173 9.47 -19.74 12.26
CA VAL A 173 10.32 -19.57 13.46
C VAL A 173 10.47 -20.88 14.24
N ALA A 174 9.39 -21.65 14.39
CA ALA A 174 9.45 -22.96 15.04
C ALA A 174 10.32 -23.96 14.26
N ALA A 175 10.27 -23.92 12.91
CA ALA A 175 11.10 -24.77 12.07
C ALA A 175 12.60 -24.41 12.17
N SER A 176 12.96 -23.12 12.20
CA SER A 176 14.36 -22.69 12.32
C SER A 176 14.95 -22.94 13.72
N GLY A 177 14.13 -22.86 14.78
CA GLY A 177 14.57 -23.18 16.15
C GLY A 177 14.87 -24.66 16.40
N ASN A 178 14.36 -25.58 15.57
CA ASN A 178 14.60 -27.01 15.71
C ASN A 178 15.92 -27.48 15.07
N GLU A 179 16.55 -26.69 14.20
CA GLU A 179 17.83 -27.05 13.58
C GLU A 179 19.03 -26.86 14.53
N GLU A 180 18.98 -25.92 15.47
CA GLU A 180 20.04 -25.70 16.46
C GLU A 180 20.09 -26.78 17.56
N GLY A 181 18.98 -27.49 17.81
CA GLY A 181 18.89 -28.59 18.80
C GLY A 181 19.42 -29.94 18.31
N SER A 182 19.66 -30.09 17.00
CA SER A 182 20.11 -31.35 16.39
C SER A 182 21.63 -31.55 16.44
N ALA A 183 22.42 -30.53 16.76
CA ALA A 183 23.89 -30.61 16.73
C ALA A 183 24.55 -31.14 18.03
N LEU A 184 23.77 -31.62 19.00
CA LEU A 184 24.26 -31.98 20.35
C LEU A 184 24.35 -33.49 20.64
N TRP A 185 24.12 -34.38 19.66
CA TRP A 185 24.13 -35.84 19.89
C TRP A 185 25.24 -36.65 19.16
N GLU A 186 26.25 -36.00 18.55
CA GLU A 186 27.37 -36.70 17.87
C GLU A 186 28.76 -36.49 18.48
N ARG A 187 28.92 -36.53 19.82
CA ARG A 187 30.24 -36.66 20.45
C ARG A 187 30.29 -37.69 21.56
#